data_AF-A0A1V5CMH5-F1
#
_entry.id   AF-A0A1V5CMH5-F1
#
_cell.length_a   1.000
_cell.length_b   1.000
_cell.length_c   1.000
_cell.angle_alpha   90.00
_cell.angle_beta   90.00
_cell.angle_gamma   90.00
#
_symmetry.space_group_name_H-M   'P 1'
#
loop_
_entity.id
_entity.type
_entity.pdbx_description
1 polymer ?
#
loop_
_entity_poly.entity_id
_entity_poly.type
_entity_poly.pdbx_seq_one_letter_code
_entity_poly.pdbx_strand_id
1 'polypeptide(L)'
;MLWTVLGLLITFSISIIGVATSGKSRQVRATLCIFTVLGFGAAMYSTYAQEGAKRLAEISAQENSKKLAMANRHLEDMRGMLDFVRLTVGDLAKLNAIGGGAKYYIRISADTDKERLLPYLKRINAVFRGAEQSGLVAVREPRPGSRNYELVFGQGLEMAAAEVFYRLATMHKFPPPNQIPAIVPEPARPNG
;
A
#
# COMPACT_ATOMS: atom_id res chain seq x y z
N MET A 1 30.14 -19.14 18.26
CA MET A 1 30.29 -20.60 18.22
C MET A 1 31.62 -21.14 18.76
N LEU A 2 32.77 -20.71 18.23
CA LEU A 2 34.08 -21.35 18.49
C LEU A 2 34.52 -21.26 19.98
N TRP A 3 34.39 -20.09 20.59
CA TRP A 3 34.73 -19.85 22.01
C TRP A 3 33.83 -20.60 23.00
N THR A 4 32.53 -20.68 22.70
CA THR A 4 31.56 -21.42 23.54
C THR A 4 31.78 -22.92 23.49
N VAL A 5 32.11 -23.49 22.31
CA VAL A 5 32.45 -24.91 22.17
C VAL A 5 33.79 -25.22 22.86
N LEU A 6 34.77 -24.33 22.77
CA LEU A 6 36.06 -24.47 23.46
C LEU A 6 35.88 -24.49 24.99
N GLY A 7 35.09 -23.57 25.55
CA GLY A 7 34.80 -23.52 26.98
C GLY A 7 34.09 -24.79 27.48
N LEU A 8 33.19 -25.34 26.67
CA LEU A 8 32.48 -26.59 26.96
C LEU A 8 33.42 -27.80 26.93
N LEU A 9 34.34 -27.86 25.96
CA LEU A 9 35.37 -28.90 25.88
C LEU A 9 36.31 -28.88 27.09
N ILE A 10 36.70 -27.69 27.55
CA ILE A 10 37.58 -27.53 28.72
C ILE A 10 36.88 -28.02 29.98
N THR A 11 35.64 -27.58 30.23
CA THR A 11 34.85 -27.98 31.41
C THR A 11 34.50 -29.47 31.41
N PHE A 12 34.22 -30.05 30.23
CA PHE A 12 34.03 -31.49 30.07
C PHE A 12 35.30 -32.29 30.40
N SER A 13 36.45 -31.85 29.88
CA SER A 13 37.75 -32.50 30.13
C SER A 13 38.11 -32.47 31.62
N ILE A 14 37.93 -31.33 32.30
CA ILE A 14 38.16 -31.18 33.74
C ILE A 14 37.21 -32.09 34.54
N SER A 15 35.94 -32.19 34.14
CA SER A 15 34.96 -33.04 34.83
C SER A 15 35.30 -34.53 34.70
N ILE A 16 35.76 -34.99 33.53
CA ILE A 16 36.19 -36.38 33.34
C ILE A 16 37.43 -36.69 34.18
N ILE A 17 38.41 -35.79 34.21
CA ILE A 17 39.63 -35.95 35.02
C ILE A 17 39.28 -35.98 36.51
N GLY A 18 38.37 -35.11 36.96
CA GLY A 18 37.90 -35.08 38.36
C GLY A 18 37.13 -36.35 38.77
N VAL A 19 36.32 -36.91 37.87
CA VAL A 19 35.61 -38.17 38.12
C VAL A 19 36.59 -39.35 38.14
N ALA A 20 37.58 -39.37 37.24
CA ALA A 20 38.60 -40.43 37.14
C ALA A 20 39.55 -40.46 38.36
N THR A 21 39.89 -39.30 38.92
CA THR A 21 40.79 -39.16 40.08
C THR A 21 40.08 -39.29 41.43
N SER A 22 38.74 -39.17 41.49
CA SER A 22 38.01 -39.27 42.77
C SER A 22 38.01 -40.69 43.33
N GLY A 23 38.39 -40.91 44.61
CA GLY A 23 38.42 -42.23 45.27
C GLY A 23 37.06 -42.92 45.48
N LYS A 24 36.03 -42.58 44.70
CA LYS A 24 34.66 -43.10 44.80
C LYS A 24 34.51 -44.48 44.15
N SER A 25 33.47 -45.22 44.57
CA SER A 25 33.17 -46.56 44.07
C SER A 25 32.95 -46.59 42.54
N ARG A 26 33.25 -47.74 41.92
CA ARG A 26 33.23 -47.92 40.46
C ARG A 26 31.87 -47.61 39.82
N GLN A 27 30.77 -47.85 40.54
CA GLN A 27 29.42 -47.54 40.09
C GLN A 27 29.16 -46.04 40.04
N VAL A 28 29.55 -45.29 41.09
CA VAL A 28 29.33 -43.83 41.15
C VAL A 28 30.12 -43.09 40.08
N ARG A 29 31.34 -43.55 39.77
CA ARG A 29 32.13 -43.00 38.64
C ARG A 29 31.42 -43.22 37.30
N ALA A 30 30.88 -44.41 37.06
CA ALA A 30 30.17 -44.72 35.83
C ALA A 30 28.90 -43.86 35.66
N THR A 31 28.12 -43.68 36.73
CA THR A 31 26.92 -42.82 36.69
C THR A 31 27.28 -41.36 36.43
N LEU A 32 28.34 -40.85 37.06
CA LEU A 32 28.83 -39.48 36.85
C LEU A 32 29.31 -39.25 35.40
N CYS A 33 30.00 -40.22 34.80
CA CYS A 33 30.41 -40.14 33.39
C CYS A 33 29.21 -40.11 32.43
N ILE A 34 28.16 -40.88 32.71
CA ILE A 34 26.95 -40.86 31.88
C ILE A 34 26.26 -39.49 31.97
N PHE A 35 26.16 -38.91 33.16
CA PHE A 35 25.58 -37.57 33.34
C PHE A 35 26.40 -36.46 32.66
N THR A 36 27.74 -36.51 32.68
CA THR A 36 28.55 -35.52 31.98
C THR A 36 28.43 -35.62 30.47
N VAL A 37 28.37 -36.84 29.91
CA VAL A 37 28.17 -37.04 28.46
C VAL A 37 26.78 -36.55 28.03
N LEU A 38 25.74 -36.87 28.80
CA LEU A 38 24.38 -36.39 28.53
C LEU A 38 24.27 -34.87 28.65
N GLY A 39 24.88 -34.27 29.68
CA GLY A 39 24.90 -32.82 29.87
C GLY A 39 25.63 -32.08 28.75
N PHE A 40 26.77 -32.62 28.30
CA PHE A 40 27.51 -32.10 27.15
C PHE A 40 26.69 -32.19 25.86
N GLY A 41 26.04 -33.33 25.62
CA GLY A 41 25.17 -33.53 24.45
C GLY A 41 24.00 -32.55 24.41
N ALA A 42 23.32 -32.33 25.54
CA ALA A 42 22.22 -31.36 25.64
C ALA A 42 22.70 -29.91 25.43
N ALA A 43 23.85 -29.54 25.99
CA ALA A 43 24.41 -28.20 25.83
C ALA A 43 24.83 -27.91 24.38
N MET A 44 25.48 -28.87 23.72
CA MET A 44 25.80 -28.80 22.28
C MET A 44 24.52 -28.68 21.44
N TYR A 45 23.49 -29.48 21.71
CA TYR A 45 22.22 -29.38 20.99
C TYR A 45 21.56 -28.00 21.15
N SER A 46 21.53 -27.45 22.37
CA SER A 46 20.94 -26.14 22.64
C SER A 46 21.68 -24.99 21.92
N THR A 47 23.00 -25.07 21.81
CA THR A 47 23.82 -24.06 21.13
C THR A 47 23.62 -24.10 19.61
N TYR A 48 23.56 -25.30 19.02
CA TYR A 48 23.22 -25.45 17.60
C TYR A 48 21.80 -24.95 17.28
N ALA A 49 20.81 -25.25 18.13
CA ALA A 49 19.44 -24.80 17.95
C ALA A 49 19.31 -23.27 18.04
N GLN A 50 20.01 -22.62 18.98
CA GLN A 50 20.03 -21.16 19.11
C GLN A 50 20.65 -20.47 17.89
N GLU A 51 21.65 -21.06 17.25
CA GLU A 51 22.34 -20.46 16.11
C GLU A 51 21.47 -20.53 14.83
N GLY A 52 20.72 -21.63 14.66
CA GLY A 52 19.68 -21.74 13.64
C GLY A 52 18.57 -20.71 13.83
N ALA A 53 18.09 -20.54 15.07
CA ALA A 53 17.06 -19.56 15.40
C ALA A 53 17.54 -18.11 15.19
N LYS A 54 18.80 -17.79 15.53
CA LYS A 54 19.38 -16.46 15.29
C LYS A 54 19.47 -16.11 13.82
N ARG A 55 19.89 -17.06 12.97
CA ARG A 55 19.94 -16.82 11.51
C ARG A 55 18.56 -16.59 10.91
N LEU A 56 17.56 -17.38 11.34
CA LEU A 56 16.17 -17.17 10.92
C LEU A 56 15.63 -15.81 11.39
N ALA A 57 15.94 -15.41 12.63
CA ALA A 57 15.57 -14.11 13.15
C ALA A 57 16.23 -12.95 12.37
N GLU A 58 17.51 -13.05 12.02
CA GLU A 58 18.22 -12.04 11.21
C GLU A 58 17.64 -11.92 9.80
N ILE A 59 17.32 -13.05 9.16
CA ILE A 59 16.67 -13.05 7.83
C ILE A 59 15.31 -12.36 7.91
N SER A 60 14.49 -12.72 8.92
CA SER A 60 13.17 -12.10 9.12
C SER A 60 13.26 -10.60 9.44
N ALA A 61 14.28 -10.18 10.20
CA ALA A 61 14.52 -8.78 10.53
C ALA A 61 14.94 -7.97 9.30
N GLN A 62 15.81 -8.53 8.45
CA GLN A 62 16.16 -7.91 7.17
C GLN A 62 14.96 -7.78 6.25
N GLU A 63 14.13 -8.82 6.15
CA GLU A 63 12.95 -8.80 5.29
C GLU A 63 11.89 -7.79 5.77
N ASN A 64 11.67 -7.71 7.09
CA ASN A 64 10.80 -6.71 7.70
C ASN A 64 11.34 -5.29 7.52
N SER A 65 12.65 -5.09 7.62
CA SER A 65 13.27 -3.78 7.37
C SER A 65 13.08 -3.31 5.92
N LYS A 66 13.18 -4.23 4.95
CA LYS A 66 12.93 -3.92 3.52
C LYS A 66 11.46 -3.58 3.28
N LYS A 67 10.53 -4.30 3.91
CA LYS A 67 9.09 -4.00 3.85
C LYS A 67 8.78 -2.63 4.46
N LEU A 68 9.36 -2.30 5.61
CA LEU A 68 9.24 -0.98 6.25
C LEU A 68 9.82 0.14 5.37
N ALA A 69 10.98 -0.07 4.74
CA ALA A 69 11.58 0.92 3.84
C ALA A 69 10.71 1.18 2.60
N MET A 70 10.11 0.13 2.01
CA MET A 70 9.17 0.28 0.89
C MET A 70 7.88 0.98 1.32
N ALA A 71 7.33 0.65 2.49
CA ALA A 71 6.16 1.32 3.04
C ALA A 71 6.41 2.82 3.31
N ASN A 72 7.56 3.17 3.87
CA ASN A 72 7.94 4.57 4.10
C ASN A 72 8.08 5.36 2.79
N ARG A 73 8.68 4.78 1.74
CA ARG A 73 8.75 5.43 0.42
C ARG A 73 7.36 5.69 -0.15
N HIS A 74 6.44 4.72 -0.05
CA HIS A 74 5.05 4.93 -0.46
C HIS A 74 4.34 6.02 0.36
N LEU A 75 4.59 6.11 1.67
CA LEU A 75 4.03 7.19 2.51
C LEU A 75 4.59 8.56 2.13
N GLU A 76 5.86 8.64 1.77
CA GLU A 76 6.52 9.88 1.35
C GLU A 76 6.00 10.37 -0.01
N ASP A 77 5.85 9.46 -0.98
CA ASP A 77 5.22 9.76 -2.28
C ASP A 77 3.76 10.24 -2.12
N MET A 78 2.98 9.60 -1.25
CA MET A 78 1.61 10.03 -0.97
C MET A 78 1.55 11.38 -0.27
N ARG A 79 2.49 11.69 0.64
CA ARG A 79 2.60 13.02 1.25
C ARG A 79 2.95 14.10 0.24
N GLY A 80 3.93 13.86 -0.63
CA GLY A 80 4.28 14.79 -1.71
C GLY A 80 3.09 15.06 -2.64
N MET A 81 2.31 14.02 -2.94
CA MET A 81 1.08 14.17 -3.72
C MET A 81 0.00 14.98 -2.98
N LEU A 82 -0.18 14.76 -1.67
CA LEU A 82 -1.13 15.52 -0.84
C LEU A 82 -0.76 17.00 -0.71
N ASP A 83 0.52 17.33 -0.54
CA ASP A 83 0.99 18.71 -0.47
C ASP A 83 0.85 19.43 -1.82
N PHE A 84 1.13 18.74 -2.93
CA PHE A 84 0.87 19.27 -4.27
C PHE A 84 -0.62 19.50 -4.52
N VAL A 85 -1.48 18.57 -4.11
CA VAL A 85 -2.94 18.72 -4.18
C VAL A 85 -3.39 19.90 -3.32
N ARG A 86 -2.87 20.06 -2.10
CA ARG A 86 -3.25 21.17 -1.21
C ARG A 86 -2.86 22.54 -1.76
N LEU A 87 -1.66 22.66 -2.34
CA LEU A 87 -1.22 23.90 -2.99
C LEU A 87 -2.07 24.23 -4.22
N THR A 88 -2.30 23.24 -5.09
CA THR A 88 -3.07 23.42 -6.33
C THR A 88 -4.54 23.72 -6.04
N VAL A 89 -5.17 22.97 -5.12
CA VAL A 89 -6.57 23.18 -4.70
C VAL A 89 -6.73 24.51 -3.97
N GLY A 90 -5.76 24.91 -3.14
CA GLY A 90 -5.79 26.18 -2.42
C GLY A 90 -5.79 27.40 -3.35
N ASP A 91 -4.98 27.36 -4.40
CA ASP A 91 -4.92 28.46 -5.38
C ASP A 91 -6.15 28.45 -6.32
N LEU A 92 -6.69 27.29 -6.67
CA LEU A 92 -7.93 27.19 -7.44
C LEU A 92 -9.17 27.60 -6.64
N ALA A 93 -9.19 27.34 -5.33
CA ALA A 93 -10.25 27.82 -4.45
C ALA A 93 -10.24 29.35 -4.36
N LYS A 94 -9.06 29.98 -4.31
CA LYS A 94 -8.92 31.44 -4.37
C LYS A 94 -9.35 31.99 -5.73
N LEU A 95 -8.98 31.33 -6.83
CA LEU A 95 -9.45 31.71 -8.17
C LEU A 95 -10.98 31.57 -8.31
N ASN A 96 -11.58 30.54 -7.71
CA ASN A 96 -13.02 30.35 -7.69
C ASN A 96 -13.76 31.42 -6.85
N ALA A 97 -13.13 31.88 -5.76
CA ALA A 97 -13.65 33.00 -4.98
C ALA A 97 -13.64 34.32 -5.75
N ILE A 98 -12.73 34.49 -6.71
CA ILE A 98 -12.66 35.67 -7.61
C ILE A 98 -13.60 35.51 -8.82
N GLY A 99 -13.82 34.27 -9.30
CA GLY A 99 -14.59 33.95 -10.51
C GLY A 99 -16.11 33.83 -10.35
N GLY A 100 -16.67 34.08 -9.17
CA GLY A 100 -18.12 34.14 -8.96
C GLY A 100 -18.84 32.81 -9.11
N GLY A 101 -18.60 31.85 -8.20
CA GLY A 101 -19.52 30.73 -7.91
C GLY A 101 -19.83 29.76 -9.07
N ALA A 102 -19.12 29.84 -10.19
CA ALA A 102 -19.33 28.99 -11.35
C ALA A 102 -19.17 27.51 -10.95
N LYS A 103 -20.13 26.70 -11.38
CA LYS A 103 -20.09 25.25 -11.19
C LYS A 103 -19.54 24.59 -12.44
N TYR A 104 -18.88 23.46 -12.27
CA TYR A 104 -18.16 22.75 -13.32
C TYR A 104 -18.56 21.27 -13.30
N TYR A 105 -18.33 20.61 -14.43
CA TYR A 105 -18.42 19.16 -14.56
C TYR A 105 -17.30 18.65 -15.46
N ILE A 106 -17.01 17.35 -15.36
CA ILE A 106 -16.00 16.72 -16.23
C ILE A 106 -16.69 16.04 -17.39
N ARG A 107 -16.42 16.51 -18.60
CA ARG A 107 -16.80 15.79 -19.81
C ARG A 107 -15.76 14.71 -20.07
N ILE A 108 -16.17 13.45 -20.00
CA ILE A 108 -15.32 12.29 -20.30
C ILE A 108 -15.30 12.01 -21.80
N SER A 109 -16.46 12.07 -22.44
CA SER A 109 -16.63 11.79 -23.86
C SER A 109 -17.80 12.57 -24.44
N ALA A 110 -17.77 12.85 -25.73
CA ALA A 110 -18.89 13.37 -26.49
C ALA A 110 -19.09 12.55 -27.77
N ASP A 111 -20.35 12.22 -28.07
CA ASP A 111 -20.71 11.53 -29.31
C ASP A 111 -22.11 11.98 -29.76
N THR A 112 -22.36 11.95 -31.08
CA THR A 112 -23.68 12.21 -31.67
C THR A 112 -24.69 11.12 -31.36
N ASP A 113 -24.22 9.93 -30.99
CA ASP A 113 -25.05 8.78 -30.65
C ASP A 113 -24.91 8.42 -29.17
N LYS A 114 -26.04 8.46 -28.44
CA LYS A 114 -26.12 8.12 -27.03
C LYS A 114 -25.71 6.68 -26.75
N GLU A 115 -26.03 5.74 -27.65
CA GLU A 115 -25.77 4.32 -27.42
C GLU A 115 -24.28 4.00 -27.36
N ARG A 116 -23.47 4.75 -28.10
CA ARG A 116 -22.00 4.62 -28.08
C ARG A 116 -21.37 5.02 -26.75
N LEU A 117 -22.06 5.81 -25.94
CA LEU A 117 -21.59 6.25 -24.62
C LEU A 117 -21.94 5.25 -23.50
N LEU A 118 -22.95 4.39 -23.70
CA LEU A 118 -23.43 3.44 -22.68
C LEU A 118 -22.38 2.41 -22.23
N PRO A 119 -21.53 1.83 -23.11
CA PRO A 119 -20.47 0.91 -22.68
C PRO A 119 -19.45 1.58 -21.74
N TYR A 120 -19.15 2.85 -21.97
CA TYR A 120 -18.24 3.63 -21.13
C TYR A 120 -18.90 3.98 -19.80
N LEU A 121 -20.18 4.36 -19.80
CA LEU A 121 -20.97 4.55 -18.58
C LEU A 121 -20.95 3.29 -17.71
N LYS A 122 -21.22 2.11 -18.29
CA LYS A 122 -21.18 0.82 -17.58
C LYS A 122 -19.81 0.52 -17.01
N ARG A 123 -18.73 0.82 -17.75
CA ARG A 123 -17.36 0.64 -17.27
C ARG A 123 -17.07 1.51 -16.05
N ILE A 124 -17.49 2.78 -16.08
CA ILE A 124 -17.29 3.69 -14.95
C ILE A 124 -18.13 3.23 -13.75
N ASN A 125 -19.37 2.81 -13.96
CA ASN A 125 -20.25 2.28 -12.90
C ASN A 125 -19.71 0.95 -12.30
N ALA A 126 -18.93 0.17 -13.05
CA ALA A 126 -18.24 -1.01 -12.53
C ALA A 126 -17.07 -0.64 -11.59
N VAL A 127 -16.36 0.46 -11.87
CA VAL A 127 -15.28 0.99 -11.02
C VAL A 127 -15.85 1.71 -9.80
N PHE A 128 -16.91 2.49 -9.99
CA PHE A 128 -17.64 3.20 -8.95
C PHE A 128 -19.07 2.68 -8.86
N ARG A 129 -19.26 1.61 -8.07
CA ARG A 129 -20.57 0.98 -7.89
C ARG A 129 -21.61 2.02 -7.45
N GLY A 130 -22.66 2.19 -8.26
CA GLY A 130 -23.75 3.13 -7.98
C GLY A 130 -23.48 4.57 -8.44
N ALA A 131 -22.44 4.81 -9.24
CA ALA A 131 -22.15 6.14 -9.77
C ALA A 131 -23.23 6.66 -10.72
N GLU A 132 -23.91 5.76 -11.46
CA GLU A 132 -25.04 6.13 -12.31
C GLU A 132 -26.28 6.48 -11.46
N GLN A 133 -26.57 5.69 -10.43
CA GLN A 133 -27.73 5.89 -9.55
C GLN A 133 -27.61 7.15 -8.69
N SER A 134 -26.38 7.50 -8.29
CA SER A 134 -26.10 8.73 -7.52
C SER A 134 -26.03 9.99 -8.40
N GLY A 135 -26.13 9.86 -9.72
CA GLY A 135 -25.95 10.98 -10.66
C GLY A 135 -24.50 11.46 -10.77
N LEU A 136 -23.55 10.76 -10.15
CA LEU A 136 -22.12 11.06 -10.23
C LEU A 136 -21.60 10.90 -11.66
N VAL A 137 -22.11 9.92 -12.41
CA VAL A 137 -21.82 9.74 -13.83
C VAL A 137 -23.14 9.69 -14.58
N ALA A 138 -23.27 10.50 -15.62
CA ALA A 138 -24.49 10.54 -16.42
C ALA A 138 -24.17 10.83 -17.89
N VAL A 139 -25.05 10.41 -18.78
CA VAL A 139 -25.04 10.90 -20.16
C VAL A 139 -26.01 12.07 -20.25
N ARG A 140 -25.48 13.28 -20.47
CA ARG A 140 -26.28 14.49 -20.65
C ARG A 140 -26.79 14.59 -22.08
N GLU A 141 -27.97 15.15 -22.22
CA GLU A 141 -28.53 15.51 -23.51
C GLU A 141 -27.72 16.63 -24.19
N PRO A 142 -27.82 16.74 -25.53
CA PRO A 142 -27.10 17.75 -26.26
C PRO A 142 -27.45 19.16 -25.78
N ARG A 143 -26.41 19.99 -25.66
CA ARG A 143 -26.56 21.41 -25.33
C ARG A 143 -27.28 22.14 -26.47
N PRO A 144 -27.97 23.26 -26.20
CA PRO A 144 -28.51 24.13 -27.25
C PRO A 144 -27.41 24.49 -28.27
N GLY A 145 -27.61 24.14 -29.54
CA GLY A 145 -26.63 24.34 -30.61
C GLY A 145 -25.62 23.20 -30.83
N SER A 146 -25.68 22.12 -30.05
CA SER A 146 -24.89 20.90 -30.24
C SER A 146 -25.81 19.70 -30.52
N ARG A 147 -25.32 18.74 -31.31
CA ARG A 147 -25.97 17.42 -31.49
C ARG A 147 -25.32 16.31 -30.66
N ASN A 148 -24.29 16.64 -29.90
CA ASN A 148 -23.50 15.65 -29.16
C ASN A 148 -24.08 15.44 -27.77
N TYR A 149 -24.36 14.18 -27.45
CA TYR A 149 -24.52 13.70 -26.08
C TYR A 149 -23.15 13.73 -25.39
N GLU A 150 -23.15 14.05 -24.09
CA GLU A 150 -21.91 14.13 -23.31
C GLU A 150 -21.94 13.13 -22.17
N LEU A 151 -20.97 12.24 -22.12
CA LEU A 151 -20.70 11.44 -20.93
C LEU A 151 -19.96 12.30 -19.91
N VAL A 152 -20.55 12.42 -18.74
CA VAL A 152 -20.23 13.43 -17.74
C VAL A 152 -19.91 12.76 -16.41
N PHE A 153 -18.94 13.31 -15.68
CA PHE A 153 -18.49 12.84 -14.38
C PHE A 153 -18.34 13.97 -13.37
N GLY A 154 -19.08 13.85 -12.28
CA GLY A 154 -19.36 14.91 -11.32
C GLY A 154 -20.22 16.02 -11.93
N GLN A 155 -21.06 16.63 -11.11
CA GLN A 155 -21.88 17.80 -11.46
C GLN A 155 -21.87 18.76 -10.27
N GLY A 156 -22.07 20.05 -10.53
CA GLY A 156 -22.09 21.08 -9.49
C GLY A 156 -20.73 21.29 -8.81
N LEU A 157 -19.63 20.92 -9.45
CA LEU A 157 -18.30 20.94 -8.84
C LEU A 157 -17.74 22.35 -8.79
N GLU A 158 -17.00 22.65 -7.73
CA GLU A 158 -16.10 23.81 -7.73
C GLU A 158 -14.87 23.50 -8.57
N MET A 159 -14.15 24.53 -9.05
CA MET A 159 -12.97 24.34 -9.91
C MET A 159 -11.95 23.35 -9.32
N ALA A 160 -11.68 23.47 -8.02
CA ALA A 160 -10.76 22.55 -7.33
C ALA A 160 -11.28 21.10 -7.31
N ALA A 161 -12.56 20.90 -7.04
CA ALA A 161 -13.17 19.58 -7.08
C ALA A 161 -13.19 19.04 -8.52
N ALA A 162 -13.45 19.88 -9.52
CA ALA A 162 -13.40 19.52 -10.92
C ALA A 162 -12.00 19.02 -11.31
N GLU A 163 -10.92 19.66 -10.86
CA GLU A 163 -9.57 19.17 -11.16
C GLU A 163 -9.29 17.80 -10.53
N VAL A 164 -9.74 17.56 -9.30
CA VAL A 164 -9.62 16.24 -8.66
C VAL A 164 -10.36 15.18 -9.50
N PHE A 165 -11.58 15.47 -9.93
CA PHE A 165 -12.37 14.58 -10.77
C PHE A 165 -11.76 14.38 -12.17
N TYR A 166 -11.16 15.41 -12.74
CA TYR A 166 -10.43 15.35 -14.01
C TYR A 166 -9.23 14.40 -13.91
N ARG A 167 -8.44 14.54 -12.84
CA ARG A 167 -7.29 13.66 -12.57
C ARG A 167 -7.75 12.24 -12.33
N LEU A 168 -8.84 12.04 -11.59
CA LEU A 168 -9.44 10.73 -11.35
C LEU A 168 -9.88 10.07 -12.67
N ALA A 169 -10.57 10.81 -13.54
CA ALA A 169 -10.99 10.32 -14.85
C ALA A 169 -9.80 9.94 -15.74
N THR A 170 -8.72 10.73 -15.69
CA THR A 170 -7.48 10.50 -16.45
C THR A 170 -6.73 9.27 -15.92
N MET A 171 -6.57 9.15 -14.60
CA MET A 171 -5.87 8.04 -13.95
C MET A 171 -6.55 6.71 -14.22
N HIS A 172 -7.90 6.68 -14.20
CA HIS A 172 -8.67 5.48 -14.49
C HIS A 172 -8.94 5.25 -15.98
N LYS A 173 -8.42 6.09 -16.87
CA LYS A 173 -8.58 5.98 -18.34
C LYS A 173 -10.05 5.83 -18.76
N PHE A 174 -10.94 6.62 -18.17
CA PHE A 174 -12.35 6.63 -18.54
C PHE A 174 -12.65 7.16 -19.95
N PRO A 175 -11.92 8.17 -20.46
CA PRO A 175 -12.12 8.64 -21.82
C PRO A 175 -11.83 7.53 -22.84
N PRO A 176 -12.58 7.50 -23.96
CA PRO A 176 -12.18 6.71 -25.13
C PRO A 176 -10.76 7.06 -25.59
N PRO A 177 -10.03 6.15 -26.26
CA PRO A 177 -8.62 6.35 -26.63
C PRO A 177 -8.32 7.61 -27.46
N ASN A 178 -9.33 8.13 -28.16
CA ASN A 178 -9.22 9.30 -29.05
C ASN A 178 -9.84 10.57 -28.46
N GLN A 179 -10.24 10.57 -27.18
CA GLN A 179 -10.87 11.72 -26.53
C GLN A 179 -10.13 12.07 -25.24
N ILE A 180 -10.04 13.36 -24.97
CA ILE A 180 -9.41 13.91 -23.77
C ILE A 180 -10.53 14.43 -22.88
N PRO A 181 -10.51 14.13 -21.56
CA PRO A 181 -11.51 14.67 -20.66
C PRO A 181 -11.37 16.20 -20.65
N ALA A 182 -12.42 16.92 -20.29
CA ALA A 182 -12.37 18.36 -20.19
C ALA A 182 -13.16 18.85 -18.97
N ILE A 183 -12.61 19.82 -18.25
CA ILE A 183 -13.35 20.59 -17.24
C ILE A 183 -14.20 21.59 -18.02
N VAL A 184 -15.52 21.50 -17.87
CA VAL A 184 -16.46 22.35 -18.60
C VAL A 184 -17.32 23.10 -17.59
N PRO A 185 -17.52 24.43 -17.75
CA PRO A 185 -18.45 25.17 -16.92
C PRO A 185 -19.87 24.65 -17.18
N GLU A 186 -20.62 24.51 -16.08
CA GLU A 186 -22.06 24.29 -16.15
C GLU A 186 -22.73 25.56 -16.66
N PRO A 187 -23.71 25.42 -17.57
CA PRO A 187 -24.55 26.56 -17.92
C PRO A 187 -25.24 27.06 -16.64
N ALA A 188 -25.24 28.38 -16.44
CA ALA A 188 -25.96 28.99 -15.34
C ALA A 188 -27.41 28.48 -15.37
N ARG A 189 -27.89 27.88 -14.28
CA ARG A 189 -29.31 27.54 -14.17
C ARG A 189 -30.08 28.85 -14.33
N PRO A 190 -31.06 28.95 -15.24
CA PRO A 190 -31.95 30.09 -15.21
C PRO A 190 -32.56 30.11 -13.80
N ASN A 191 -32.42 31.24 -13.11
CA ASN A 191 -33.00 31.42 -11.79
C ASN A 191 -34.50 31.06 -11.89
N GLY A 192 -34.89 30.00 -11.18
CA GLY A 192 -36.29 29.64 -11.00
C GLY A 192 -36.96 30.61 -10.05
#